data_AF-A0A9E1RVS6-F1
#
_entry.id   AF-A0A9E1RVS6-F1
#
_cell.length_a   1.000
_cell.length_b   1.000
_cell.length_c   1.000
_cell.angle_alpha   90.00
_cell.angle_beta   90.00
_cell.angle_gamma   90.00
#
_symmetry.space_group_name_H-M   'P 1'
#
loop_
_entity.id
_entity.type
_entity.pdbx_description
1 polymer ?
#
loop_
_entity_poly.entity_id
_entity_poly.type
_entity_poly.pdbx_seq_one_letter_code
_entity_poly.pdbx_strand_id
1 'polypeptide(L)'
;MSRCKTLSSPAKTESNNKPGHLARRGVLFVLSSPSGAGKTSIARRLLEVEPRTRMSVSVTTRPKRPDELEGRDYRFVSQAKFDQMVEQSGFLEHAEV
;
A
#
# COMPACT_ATOMS: atom_id res chain seq x y z
N MET A 1 18.40 27.19 14.16
CA MET A 1 19.11 27.47 12.89
C MET A 1 19.41 26.12 12.23
N SER A 2 18.67 25.75 11.16
CA SER A 2 19.17 25.74 9.76
C SER A 2 20.26 24.67 9.54
N ARG A 3 20.16 23.65 8.67
CA ARG A 3 19.42 23.47 7.40
C ARG A 3 19.24 21.98 7.09
N CYS A 4 18.03 21.62 6.69
CA CYS A 4 17.73 20.48 5.81
C CYS A 4 18.10 20.90 4.38
N LYS A 5 19.03 20.19 3.72
CA LYS A 5 19.23 20.16 2.25
C LYS A 5 20.09 18.95 1.88
N THR A 6 19.48 17.95 1.23
CA THR A 6 20.07 17.41 -0.01
C THR A 6 18.94 17.22 -1.00
N LEU A 7 18.87 18.16 -1.94
CA LEU A 7 18.20 18.02 -3.21
C LEU A 7 18.97 16.94 -4.00
N SER A 8 18.38 15.78 -4.25
CA SER A 8 18.74 15.00 -5.42
C SER A 8 17.73 15.33 -6.52
N SER A 9 18.27 15.91 -7.60
CA SER A 9 17.58 16.34 -8.81
C SER A 9 16.54 15.32 -9.32
N PRO A 10 15.45 15.77 -9.97
CA PRO A 10 14.64 14.87 -10.78
C PRO A 10 15.55 14.22 -11.82
N ALA A 11 15.60 12.88 -11.82
CA ALA A 11 16.13 12.14 -12.94
C ALA A 11 15.30 12.55 -14.16
N LYS A 12 15.93 13.25 -15.11
CA LYS A 12 15.34 13.52 -16.41
C LYS A 12 15.03 12.17 -17.05
N THR A 13 13.75 11.83 -17.14
CA THR A 13 13.31 10.73 -17.99
C THR A 13 13.41 11.22 -19.43
N GLU A 14 14.58 11.03 -20.04
CA GLU A 14 14.71 11.13 -21.49
C GLU A 14 13.85 10.01 -22.10
N SER A 15 12.74 10.41 -22.71
CA SER A 15 11.85 9.53 -23.47
C SER A 15 12.55 9.12 -24.75
N ASN A 16 13.42 8.11 -24.66
CA ASN A 16 13.97 7.43 -25.82
C ASN A 16 12.96 6.36 -26.26
N ASN A 17 11.95 6.80 -27.02
CA ASN A 17 10.82 5.98 -27.44
C ASN A 17 11.25 4.99 -28.54
N LYS A 18 11.85 3.87 -28.13
CA LYS A 18 11.99 2.68 -28.98
C LYS A 18 10.64 1.95 -29.02
N PRO A 19 9.99 1.77 -30.19
CA PRO A 19 8.75 1.01 -30.28
C PRO A 19 9.10 -0.47 -30.07
N GLY A 20 8.87 -0.97 -28.86
CA GLY A 20 9.16 -2.37 -28.51
C GLY A 20 9.27 -2.66 -27.01
N HIS A 21 9.35 -1.63 -26.15
CA HIS A 21 9.29 -1.86 -24.71
C HIS A 21 7.87 -1.60 -24.21
N LEU A 22 7.01 -2.64 -24.23
CA LEU A 22 5.80 -2.63 -23.41
C LEU A 22 6.24 -2.44 -21.96
N ALA A 23 6.06 -1.22 -21.43
CA ALA A 23 6.29 -0.96 -20.02
C ALA A 23 5.54 -2.01 -19.21
N ARG A 24 6.28 -2.85 -18.47
CA ARG A 24 5.67 -3.90 -17.68
C ARG A 24 4.77 -3.26 -16.63
N ARG A 25 3.46 -3.32 -16.87
CA ARG A 25 2.44 -2.92 -15.88
C ARG A 25 2.48 -3.94 -14.75
N GLY A 26 2.51 -3.46 -13.52
CA GLY A 26 2.38 -4.33 -12.34
C GLY A 26 1.05 -5.08 -12.37
N VAL A 27 1.01 -6.27 -11.78
CA VAL A 27 -0.20 -7.08 -11.66
C VAL A 27 -0.77 -6.86 -10.26
N LEU A 28 -2.06 -6.50 -10.18
CA LEU A 28 -2.79 -6.44 -8.92
C LEU A 28 -3.46 -7.80 -8.65
N PHE A 29 -3.14 -8.40 -7.50
CA PHE A 29 -3.82 -9.60 -7.03
C PHE A 29 -4.89 -9.22 -6.01
N VAL A 30 -6.12 -9.68 -6.23
CA VAL A 30 -7.22 -9.54 -5.28
C VAL A 30 -7.57 -10.93 -4.74
N LEU A 31 -7.40 -11.13 -3.43
CA LEU A 31 -7.69 -12.39 -2.75
C LEU A 31 -8.96 -12.24 -1.91
N SER A 32 -10.04 -12.91 -2.31
CA SER A 32 -11.34 -12.88 -1.62
C SER A 32 -11.78 -14.28 -1.17
N SER A 33 -12.43 -14.38 0.00
CA SER A 33 -13.08 -15.58 0.55
C SER A 33 -13.76 -15.24 1.90
N PRO A 34 -14.55 -16.14 2.53
CA PRO A 34 -15.12 -15.92 3.87
C PRO A 34 -14.08 -15.75 4.98
N SER A 35 -14.48 -15.20 6.13
CA SER A 35 -13.59 -15.15 7.31
C SER A 35 -13.14 -16.57 7.71
N GLY A 36 -11.87 -16.73 8.10
CA GLY A 36 -11.29 -18.03 8.49
C GLY A 36 -10.76 -18.90 7.35
N ALA A 37 -11.07 -18.62 6.08
CA ALA A 37 -10.62 -19.43 4.93
C ALA A 37 -9.14 -19.25 4.52
N GLY A 38 -8.31 -18.61 5.36
CA GLY A 38 -6.84 -18.60 5.17
C GLY A 38 -6.25 -17.57 4.21
N LYS A 39 -6.99 -16.53 3.77
CA LYS A 39 -6.47 -15.44 2.89
C LYS A 39 -5.15 -14.87 3.36
N THR A 40 -5.07 -14.52 4.63
CA THR A 40 -3.88 -13.91 5.22
C THR A 40 -2.69 -14.87 5.17
N SER A 41 -2.92 -16.17 5.36
CA SER A 41 -1.89 -17.20 5.25
C SER A 41 -1.35 -17.32 3.83
N ILE A 42 -2.23 -17.36 2.83
CA ILE A 42 -1.84 -17.40 1.40
C ILE A 42 -1.07 -16.13 1.01
N ALA A 43 -1.57 -14.95 1.40
CA ALA A 43 -0.93 -13.69 1.06
C ALA A 43 0.46 -13.56 1.69
N ARG A 44 0.63 -13.96 2.97
CA ARG A 44 1.94 -14.00 3.62
C ARG A 44 2.90 -14.94 2.91
N ARG A 45 2.45 -16.15 2.56
CA ARG A 45 3.29 -17.11 1.83
C ARG A 45 3.70 -16.57 0.45
N LEU A 46 2.81 -15.88 -0.25
CA LEU A 46 3.12 -15.26 -1.54
C LEU A 46 4.23 -14.21 -1.42
N LEU A 47 4.18 -13.36 -0.38
CA LEU A 47 5.20 -12.34 -0.11
C LEU A 47 6.56 -12.95 0.26
N GLU A 48 6.58 -14.14 0.87
CA GLU A 48 7.81 -14.86 1.18
C GLU A 48 8.48 -15.45 -0.07
N VAL A 49 7.69 -15.99 -1.00
CA VAL A 49 8.22 -16.71 -2.17
C VAL A 49 8.48 -15.81 -3.38
N GLU A 50 7.81 -14.67 -3.49
CA GLU A 50 7.97 -13.72 -4.61
C GLU A 50 8.40 -12.33 -4.10
N PRO A 51 9.72 -12.02 -4.11
CA PRO A 51 10.27 -10.77 -3.59
C PRO A 51 9.79 -9.49 -4.30
N ARG A 52 9.21 -9.61 -5.51
CA ARG A 52 8.68 -8.47 -6.27
C ARG A 52 7.25 -8.13 -5.89
N THR A 53 6.58 -8.94 -5.08
CA THR A 53 5.24 -8.65 -4.58
C THR A 53 5.29 -7.76 -3.34
N ARG A 54 4.25 -6.95 -3.16
CA ARG A 54 4.07 -6.10 -1.98
C ARG A 54 2.62 -6.20 -1.52
N MET A 55 2.43 -6.22 -0.20
CA MET A 55 1.10 -6.14 0.39
C MET A 55 0.62 -4.69 0.36
N SER A 56 -0.64 -4.49 -0.04
CA SER A 56 -1.33 -3.23 0.22
C SER A 56 -1.78 -3.21 1.68
N VAL A 57 -1.27 -2.27 2.47
CA VAL A 57 -1.60 -2.16 3.89
C VAL A 57 -2.78 -1.21 4.04
N SER A 58 -3.93 -1.75 4.46
CA SER A 58 -5.15 -0.99 4.66
C SER A 58 -5.04 -0.01 5.84
N VAL A 59 -5.88 1.02 5.82
CA VAL A 59 -6.02 2.01 6.89
C VAL A 59 -7.27 1.69 7.71
N THR A 60 -7.20 1.85 9.04
CA THR A 60 -8.35 1.65 9.92
C THR A 60 -8.39 2.70 11.03
N THR A 61 -9.60 3.02 11.51
CA THR A 61 -9.85 3.94 12.63
C THR A 61 -10.02 3.21 13.96
N ARG A 62 -10.16 1.88 13.93
CA ARG A 62 -10.21 1.03 15.12
C ARG A 62 -8.88 1.11 15.88
N PRO A 63 -8.89 1.03 17.23
CA PRO A 63 -7.66 0.88 18.01
C PRO A 63 -6.87 -0.39 17.64
N LYS A 64 -5.54 -0.24 17.62
CA LYS A 64 -4.59 -1.35 17.44
C LYS A 64 -4.69 -2.35 18.59
N ARG A 65 -4.78 -3.65 18.26
CA ARG A 65 -4.69 -4.72 19.27
C ARG A 65 -3.23 -4.95 19.72
N PRO A 66 -2.99 -5.61 20.86
CA PRO A 66 -1.64 -5.86 21.36
C PRO A 66 -0.74 -6.61 20.38
N ASP A 67 -1.30 -7.54 19.61
CA ASP A 67 -0.61 -8.45 18.67
C ASP A 67 -0.43 -7.86 17.25
N GLU A 68 -0.98 -6.68 16.99
CA GLU A 68 -0.90 -6.01 15.69
C GLU A 68 0.28 -5.05 15.59
N LEU A 69 0.86 -4.96 14.39
CA LEU A 69 1.97 -4.05 14.10
C LEU A 69 1.53 -2.93 13.14
N GLU A 70 1.87 -1.70 13.51
CA GLU A 70 1.68 -0.49 12.70
C GLU A 70 2.41 -0.63 11.35
N GLY A 71 1.71 -0.35 10.25
CA GLY A 71 2.27 -0.40 8.90
C GLY A 71 2.49 -1.81 8.34
N ARG A 72 2.20 -2.87 9.10
CA ARG A 72 2.20 -4.25 8.62
C ARG A 72 0.79 -4.82 8.53
N ASP A 73 0.04 -4.73 9.62
CA ASP A 73 -1.31 -5.29 9.72
C ASP A 73 -2.33 -4.25 9.24
N TYR A 74 -2.25 -3.04 9.79
CA TYR A 74 -2.97 -1.84 9.32
C TYR A 74 -2.11 -0.60 9.54
N ARG A 75 -2.52 0.51 8.90
CA ARG A 75 -2.18 1.85 9.37
C ARG A 75 -3.29 2.33 10.29
N PHE A 76 -2.97 2.57 11.55
CA PHE A 76 -3.96 2.95 12.55
C PHE A 76 -4.00 4.48 12.63
N VAL A 77 -5.13 5.08 12.25
CA VAL A 77 -5.30 6.54 12.19
C VAL A 77 -6.51 6.97 13.01
N SER A 78 -6.59 8.25 13.36
CA SER A 78 -7.80 8.81 13.95
C SER A 78 -8.92 8.91 12.91
N GLN A 79 -10.18 8.99 13.38
CA GLN A 79 -11.34 9.20 12.50
C GLN A 79 -11.16 10.47 11.65
N ALA A 80 -10.82 11.60 12.26
CA ALA A 80 -10.59 12.85 11.54
C ALA A 80 -9.51 12.74 10.46
N LYS A 81 -8.47 11.92 10.68
CA LYS A 81 -7.44 11.69 9.66
C LYS A 81 -7.94 10.81 8.52
N PHE A 82 -8.75 9.80 8.83
CA PHE A 82 -9.38 8.95 7.84
C PHE A 82 -10.31 9.76 6.93
N ASP A 83 -11.15 10.61 7.52
CA ASP A 83 -12.09 11.46 6.78
C ASP A 83 -11.33 12.40 5.80
N GLN A 84 -10.24 13.01 6.27
CA GLN A 84 -9.36 13.80 5.41
C GLN A 84 -8.79 13.00 4.23
N MET A 85 -8.45 11.72 4.44
CA MET A 85 -7.94 10.86 3.37
C MET A 85 -9.03 10.50 2.35
N VAL A 86 -10.28 10.33 2.80
CA VAL A 86 -11.43 10.12 1.92
C VAL A 86 -11.66 11.36 1.04
N GLU A 87 -11.69 12.55 1.63
CA GLU A 87 -11.86 13.83 0.91
C GLU A 87 -10.77 14.04 -0.16
N GLN A 88 -9.55 13.55 0.11
CA GLN A 88 -8.41 13.64 -0.81
C GLN A 88 -8.39 12.53 -1.88
N SER A 89 -9.44 11.72 -2.00
CA SER A 89 -9.48 10.55 -2.90
C SER A 89 -8.30 9.59 -2.66
N GLY A 90 -7.90 9.43 -1.39
CA GLY A 90 -6.71 8.66 -0.98
C GLY A 90 -6.90 7.14 -0.94
N PHE A 91 -8.11 6.65 -1.23
CA PHE A 91 -8.46 5.23 -1.17
C PHE A 91 -9.01 4.73 -2.50
N LEU A 92 -8.64 3.50 -2.86
CA LEU A 92 -9.29 2.77 -3.94
C LEU A 92 -10.69 2.29 -3.53
N GLU A 93 -10.84 1.92 -2.25
CA GLU A 93 -12.11 1.50 -1.64
C GLU A 93 -12.10 1.83 -0.13
N HIS A 94 -13.27 2.06 0.45
CA HIS A 94 -13.49 2.12 1.90
C HIS A 94 -14.91 1.68 2.26
N ALA A 95 -15.10 1.19 3.49
CA ALA A 95 -16.40 0.80 4.01
C ALA A 95 -16.47 1.10 5.52
N GLU A 96 -17.68 1.41 5.99
CA GLU A 96 -18.01 1.47 7.41
C GLU A 96 -18.56 0.10 7.84
N VAL A 97 -18.06 -0.42 8.96
CA VAL A 97 -18.33 -1.79 9.43
C VAL A 97 -18.68 -1.79 10.90
#